data_AF-A0A7J4IJ90-F1
#
_entry.id   AF-A0A7J4IJ90-F1
#
_cell.length_a   1.000
_cell.length_b   1.000
_cell.length_c   1.000
_cell.angle_alpha   90.00
_cell.angle_beta   90.00
_cell.angle_gamma   90.00
#
_symmetry.space_group_name_H-M   'P 1'
#
loop_
_entity.id
_entity.type
_entity.pdbx_description
1 polymer ?
#
loop_
_entity_poly.entity_id
_entity_poly.type
_entity_poly.pdbx_seq_one_letter_code
_entity_poly.pdbx_strand_id
1 'polypeptide(L)' 'MEQYYTIAELARVMHTDEPSVRLLISSGILKVERCGSGYLVETDEFSRFGVLSSRRRPTRR' A
#
# COMPACT_ATOMS: atom_id res chain seq x y z
N MET A 1 -4.64 7.43 -12.59
CA MET A 1 -3.19 7.15 -12.70
C MET A 1 -2.92 5.94 -11.85
N GLU A 2 -2.56 4.81 -12.45
CA GLU A 2 -2.19 3.59 -11.73
C GLU A 2 -0.77 3.74 -11.18
N GLN A 3 -0.61 3.64 -9.86
CA GLN A 3 0.69 3.71 -9.20
C GLN A 3 1.16 2.28 -8.89
N TYR A 4 2.36 1.96 -9.37
CA TYR A 4 3.01 0.68 -9.12
C TYR A 4 3.92 0.82 -7.91
N TYR A 5 3.82 -0.14 -6.99
CA TYR A 5 4.66 -0.20 -5.79
C TYR A 5 5.49 -1.48 -5.78
N THR A 6 6.76 -1.34 -5.47
CA THR A 6 7.62 -2.47 -5.09
C THR A 6 7.27 -2.95 -3.68
N ILE A 7 7.67 -4.17 -3.32
CA ILE A 7 7.48 -4.70 -1.96
C ILE A 7 8.11 -3.78 -0.90
N ALA A 8 9.28 -3.20 -1.21
CA ALA A 8 9.97 -2.27 -0.32
C ALA A 8 9.16 -0.97 -0.09
N GLU A 9 8.52 -0.45 -1.13
CA GLU A 9 7.65 0.72 -1.02
C GLU A 9 6.38 0.39 -0.23
N LEU A 10 5.78 -0.77 -0.48
CA LEU A 10 4.64 -1.27 0.32
C LEU A 10 5.00 -1.41 1.79
N ALA A 11 6.16 -1.96 2.11
CA ALA A 11 6.65 -2.10 3.47
C ALA A 11 6.76 -0.74 4.17
N ARG A 12 7.33 0.27 3.49
CA ARG A 12 7.43 1.64 4.02
C ARG A 12 6.06 2.28 4.25
N VAL A 13 5.17 2.14 3.28
CA VAL A 13 3.83 2.73 3.26
C VAL A 13 2.98 2.09 4.38
N MET A 14 3.04 0.77 4.54
CA MET A 14 2.32 0.02 5.57
C MET A 14 3.00 0.03 6.94
N HIS A 15 4.14 0.71 7.10
CA HIS A 15 4.95 0.71 8.33
C HIS A 15 5.25 -0.70 8.86
N THR A 16 5.60 -1.61 7.95
CA THR A 16 5.88 -3.03 8.23
C THR A 16 7.14 -3.49 7.49
N ASP A 17 7.54 -4.75 7.66
CA ASP A 17 8.69 -5.36 6.99
C ASP A 17 8.27 -6.08 5.69
N GLU A 18 9.21 -6.23 4.74
CA GLU A 18 8.93 -6.90 3.46
C GLU A 18 8.41 -8.35 3.60
N PRO A 19 8.94 -9.19 4.53
CA PRO A 19 8.36 -10.51 4.80
C PRO A 19 6.89 -10.44 5.20
N SER A 20 6.50 -9.52 6.09
CA SER A 20 5.11 -9.30 6.48
C SER A 20 4.24 -8.90 5.29
N VAL A 21 4.71 -7.99 4.42
CA VAL A 21 3.98 -7.63 3.18
C VAL A 21 3.79 -8.86 2.29
N ARG A 22 4.83 -9.66 2.08
CA ARG A 22 4.73 -10.90 1.28
C ARG A 22 3.71 -11.87 1.87
N LEU A 23 3.67 -11.97 3.20
CA LEU A 23 2.70 -12.81 3.90
C LEU A 23 1.27 -12.31 3.71
N LEU A 24 1.03 -11.00 3.81
CA LEU A 24 -0.27 -10.38 3.56
C LEU A 24 -0.74 -10.58 2.11
N ILE A 25 0.17 -10.49 1.13
CA ILE A 25 -0.12 -10.80 -0.27
C ILE A 25 -0.46 -12.29 -0.43
N SER A 26 0.37 -13.18 0.10
CA SER A 26 0.19 -14.63 -0.04
C SER A 26 -1.07 -15.18 0.65
N SER A 27 -1.48 -14.54 1.74
CA SER A 27 -2.70 -14.87 2.48
C SER A 27 -3.96 -14.27 1.86
N GLY A 28 -3.84 -13.45 0.81
CA GLY A 28 -4.96 -12.76 0.19
C GLY A 28 -5.55 -11.63 1.02
N ILE A 29 -4.89 -11.25 2.12
CA ILE A 29 -5.30 -10.14 2.98
C ILE A 29 -5.03 -8.80 2.26
N LEU A 30 -3.88 -8.66 1.60
CA LEU A 30 -3.56 -7.51 0.77
C LEU A 30 -3.85 -7.86 -0.69
N LYS A 31 -4.90 -7.27 -1.25
CA LYS A 31 -5.21 -7.41 -2.68
C LYS A 31 -4.22 -6.62 -3.51
N VAL A 32 -3.40 -7.35 -4.25
CA VAL A 32 -2.42 -6.78 -5.17
C VAL A 32 -2.50 -7.50 -6.51
N GLU A 33 -2.27 -6.76 -7.58
CA GLU A 33 -2.07 -7.30 -8.91
C GLU A 33 -0.57 -7.25 -9.24
N ARG A 34 -0.01 -8.37 -9.72
CA ARG A 34 1.41 -8.42 -10.05
C ARG A 34 1.63 -7.93 -11.47
N CYS A 35 2.36 -6.83 -11.63
CA CYS A 35 2.74 -6.29 -12.93
C CYS A 35 4.28 -6.29 -13.08
N GLY A 36 4.81 -7.31 -13.75
CA GLY A 36 6.25 -7.48 -13.94
C GLY A 36 7.00 -7.68 -12.63
N SER A 37 7.90 -6.76 -12.31
CA SER A 37 8.67 -6.73 -11.05
C SER A 37 7.97 -5.99 -9.91
N GLY A 38 6.84 -5.32 -10.17
CA GLY A 38 6.08 -4.53 -9.21
C GLY A 38 4.71 -5.11 -8.87
N TYR A 39 4.06 -4.49 -7.89
CA TYR A 39 2.71 -4.78 -7.44
C TYR A 39 1.86 -3.53 -7.59
N LEU A 40 0.70 -3.67 -8.22
CA LEU A 40 -0.35 -2.68 -8.25
C LEU A 40 -1.27 -2.98 -7.08
N VAL A 41 -1.44 -2.00 -6.18
CA VAL A 41 -2.20 -2.18 -4.95
C VAL A 41 -3.37 -1.21 -4.99
N GLU A 42 -4.57 -1.75 -4.74
CA GLU A 42 -5.76 -0.91 -4.65
C GLU A 42 -5.61 0.09 -3.51
N THR A 43 -5.71 1.37 -3.81
CA THR A 43 -5.47 2.44 -2.83
C THR A 43 -6.43 2.41 -1.64
N ASP A 44 -7.61 1.81 -1.81
CA ASP A 44 -8.57 1.61 -0.72
C ASP A 44 -8.12 0.57 0.31
N GLU A 45 -7.27 -0.39 -0.06
CA GLU A 45 -6.69 -1.33 0.91
C GLU A 45 -5.70 -0.61 1.84
N PHE A 46 -4.93 0.37 1.35
CA PHE A 46 -4.07 1.19 2.22
C PHE A 46 -4.87 2.00 3.26
N SER A 47 -6.07 2.44 2.91
CA SER A 47 -6.96 3.14 3.84
C SER A 47 -7.40 2.23 5.00
N ARG A 48 -7.58 0.92 4.75
CA ARG A 48 -7.92 -0.07 5.80
C ARG A 48 -6.78 -0.31 6.77
N PHE A 49 -5.53 -0.23 6.30
CA PHE A 49 -4.35 -0.32 7.15
C PHE A 49 -3.96 1.02 7.79
N GLY A 50 -4.79 2.07 7.66
CA GLY A 50 -4.57 3.38 8.28
C GLY A 50 -3.51 4.25 7.60
N VAL A 51 -3.08 3.87 6.40
CA VAL A 51 -1.88 4.43 5.75
C VAL A 51 -2.17 5.73 5.00
N LEU A 52 -3.36 5.88 4.44
CA LEU A 52 -3.80 7.15 3.87
C LEU A 52 -4.52 7.97 4.94
N SER A 53 -3.77 8.40 5.97
CA SER A 53 -4.17 9.58 6.70
C SER A 53 -4.23 10.73 5.71
N SER A 54 -5.46 11.14 5.37
CA SER A 54 -5.70 12.34 4.60
C SER A 54 -5.01 13.52 5.30
N ARG A 55 -3.80 13.89 4.89
CA ARG A 55 -3.25 15.23 5.15
C ARG A 55 -3.95 16.21 4.21
N ARG A 56 -5.29 16.24 4.26
CA ARG A 56 -6.02 17.47 3.97
C ARG A 56 -5.73 18.39 5.15
N ARG A 57 -4.65 19.18 5.06
CA ARG A 57 -4.60 20.44 5.80
C ARG A 57 -5.80 21.26 5.32
N PRO A 58 -6.75 21.64 6.19
CA PRO A 58 -7.62 22.75 5.87
C PRO A 58 -6.76 23.99 6.03
N THR A 59 -6.17 24.49 4.94
CA THR A 59 -5.61 25.85 4.96
C THR A 59 -6.80 26.80 4.98
N ARG A 60 -7.23 27.11 6.20
CA ARG A 60 -8.18 28.15 6.54
C ARG A 60 -7.41 29.48 6.56
N ARG A 61 -7.47 30.21 5.44
CA ARG A 61 -7.58 31.68 5.34
C ARG A 61 -7.32 32.13 3.92
#